data_AF-A0A4Q4D915-F1
#
_entry.id   AF-A0A4Q4D915-F1
#
_cell.length_a   1.000
_cell.length_b   1.000
_cell.length_c   1.000
_cell.angle_alpha   90.00
_cell.angle_beta   90.00
_cell.angle_gamma   90.00
#
_symmetry.space_group_name_H-M   'P 1'
#
loop_
_entity.id
_entity.type
_entity.pdbx_description
1 polymer ?
#
loop_
_entity_poly.entity_id
_entity_poly.type
_entity_poly.pdbx_seq_one_letter_code
_entity_poly.pdbx_strand_id
1 'polypeptide(L)'
;MLPAGAEAATDPPRPGSVEFVARDAKNVLDAYGRITGPGGQLSNPAYLPALVRTSSLVTVAQLLTQVANPTRVVATAGQLVPGWNAGNPLRSSWNGKRGVMTPVAFTNRYGALLRGTMFTPRPGAKDPYTGATLRGPFPGVVITPGSVQGSAPMYHWAAQDLAERGYVTFVFDVQGQGTSETLPHTTGSALPFCNLLAS
;
A
#
# COMPACT_ATOMS: atom_id res chain seq x y z
N MET A 1 -32.40 2.01 -4.32
CA MET A 1 -32.52 1.37 -2.99
C MET A 1 -31.30 1.80 -2.20
N LEU A 2 -31.47 2.72 -1.26
CA LEU A 2 -30.38 3.23 -0.41
C LEU A 2 -29.83 2.07 0.44
N PRO A 3 -28.52 1.97 0.71
CA PRO A 3 -28.03 1.01 1.68
C PRO A 3 -28.58 1.41 3.06
N ALA A 4 -29.08 0.40 3.78
CA ALA A 4 -29.62 0.54 5.12
C ALA A 4 -28.62 1.25 6.04
N GLY A 5 -29.15 2.08 6.95
CA GLY A 5 -28.37 2.83 7.92
C GLY A 5 -27.42 1.93 8.70
N ALA A 6 -26.24 2.47 9.03
CA ALA A 6 -25.36 1.84 10.01
C ALA A 6 -26.18 1.57 11.27
N GLU A 7 -26.42 0.29 11.58
CA GLU A 7 -27.03 -0.13 12.84
C GLU A 7 -26.24 0.51 13.99
N ALA A 8 -26.96 1.02 14.99
CA ALA A 8 -26.35 1.49 16.22
C ALA A 8 -25.44 0.39 16.76
N ALA A 9 -24.18 0.74 17.04
CA ALA A 9 -23.21 -0.19 17.59
C ALA A 9 -23.76 -0.74 18.91
N THR A 10 -24.09 -2.03 18.93
CA THR A 10 -24.36 -2.75 20.17
C THR A 10 -23.13 -2.67 21.06
N ASP A 11 -23.34 -2.64 22.37
CA ASP A 11 -22.22 -2.69 23.31
C ASP A 11 -21.33 -3.90 22.97
N PRO A 12 -20.02 -3.68 22.78
CA PRO A 12 -19.14 -4.76 22.38
C PRO A 12 -19.12 -5.85 23.47
N PRO A 13 -19.13 -7.15 23.08
CA PRO A 13 -18.95 -8.24 24.04
C PRO A 13 -17.77 -8.01 24.97
N ARG A 14 -17.94 -8.35 26.25
CA ARG A 14 -16.89 -8.21 27.26
C ARG A 14 -15.66 -9.02 26.84
N PRO A 15 -14.44 -8.44 26.80
CA PRO A 15 -13.22 -9.18 26.51
C PRO A 15 -13.12 -10.47 27.35
N GLY A 16 -12.87 -11.59 26.67
CA GLY A 16 -12.79 -12.93 27.30
C GLY A 16 -14.12 -13.65 27.51
N SER A 17 -15.28 -13.04 27.21
CA SER A 17 -16.56 -13.77 27.19
C SER A 17 -16.66 -14.72 26.00
N VAL A 18 -17.59 -15.67 26.06
CA VAL A 18 -17.86 -16.60 24.95
C VAL A 18 -18.26 -15.84 23.68
N GLU A 19 -19.08 -14.80 23.82
CA GLU A 19 -19.52 -13.94 22.72
C GLU A 19 -18.36 -13.14 22.12
N PHE A 20 -17.41 -12.69 22.95
CA PHE A 20 -16.20 -12.02 22.47
C PHE A 20 -15.34 -12.98 21.65
N VAL A 21 -15.09 -14.19 22.16
CA VAL A 21 -14.27 -15.20 21.48
C VAL A 21 -14.94 -15.64 20.18
N ALA A 22 -16.27 -15.84 20.17
CA ALA A 22 -17.02 -16.18 18.96
C ALA A 22 -16.93 -15.06 17.90
N ARG A 23 -17.07 -13.80 18.32
CA ARG A 23 -16.89 -12.63 17.42
C ARG A 23 -15.46 -12.56 16.89
N ASP A 24 -14.46 -12.79 17.73
CA ASP A 24 -13.05 -12.72 17.32
C ASP A 24 -12.70 -13.84 16.33
N ALA A 25 -13.16 -15.06 16.59
CA ALA A 25 -13.05 -16.18 15.65
C ALA A 25 -13.71 -15.85 14.31
N LYS A 26 -14.90 -15.23 14.33
CA LYS A 26 -15.56 -14.75 13.12
C LYS A 26 -14.75 -13.67 12.40
N ASN A 27 -14.20 -12.68 13.11
CA ASN A 27 -13.36 -11.63 12.51
C ASN A 27 -12.11 -12.22 11.85
N VAL A 28 -11.48 -13.22 12.49
CA VAL A 28 -10.34 -13.95 11.91
C VAL A 28 -10.76 -14.64 10.62
N LEU A 29 -11.90 -15.34 10.61
CA LEU A 29 -12.42 -15.98 9.39
C LEU A 29 -12.74 -14.96 8.29
N ASP A 30 -13.41 -13.86 8.63
CA ASP A 30 -13.78 -12.79 7.70
C ASP A 30 -12.55 -12.07 7.12
N ALA A 31 -11.43 -12.02 7.86
CA ALA A 31 -10.16 -11.47 7.38
C ALA A 31 -9.59 -12.24 6.16
N TYR A 32 -9.92 -13.53 6.03
CA TYR A 32 -9.56 -14.33 4.85
C TYR A 32 -10.51 -14.15 3.67
N GLY A 33 -11.57 -13.33 3.80
CA GLY A 33 -12.57 -13.12 2.75
C GLY A 33 -11.98 -12.65 1.42
N ARG A 34 -10.86 -11.90 1.43
CA ARG A 34 -10.13 -11.55 0.20
C ARG A 34 -9.61 -12.78 -0.56
N ILE A 35 -9.19 -13.81 0.16
CA ILE A 35 -8.58 -15.03 -0.41
C ILE A 35 -9.67 -16.04 -0.78
N THR A 36 -10.57 -16.34 0.16
CA THR A 36 -11.50 -17.48 0.08
C THR A 36 -12.96 -17.09 -0.14
N GLY A 37 -13.33 -15.82 0.04
CA GLY A 37 -14.70 -15.35 -0.13
C GLY A 37 -15.20 -15.39 -1.59
N PRO A 38 -16.50 -15.11 -1.81
CA PRO A 38 -17.06 -15.01 -3.16
C PRO A 38 -16.30 -13.98 -4.02
N GLY A 39 -15.78 -14.40 -5.17
CA GLY A 39 -14.95 -13.55 -6.03
C GLY A 39 -13.55 -13.25 -5.50
N GLY A 40 -13.16 -13.90 -4.39
CA GLY A 40 -11.83 -13.84 -3.79
C GLY A 40 -10.75 -14.46 -4.67
N GLN A 41 -9.50 -14.32 -4.25
CA GLN A 41 -8.32 -14.65 -5.07
C GLN A 41 -8.31 -16.09 -5.59
N LEU A 42 -8.74 -17.06 -4.77
CA LEU A 42 -8.74 -18.47 -5.16
C LEU A 42 -9.89 -18.85 -6.09
N SER A 43 -10.98 -18.08 -6.09
CA SER A 43 -12.17 -18.33 -6.92
C SER A 43 -12.25 -17.40 -8.15
N ASN A 44 -11.34 -16.43 -8.28
CA ASN A 44 -11.31 -15.49 -9.39
C ASN A 44 -10.29 -15.93 -10.47
N PRO A 45 -10.76 -16.41 -11.64
CA PRO A 45 -9.86 -16.92 -12.69
C PRO A 45 -8.96 -15.82 -13.30
N ALA A 46 -9.32 -14.54 -13.15
CA ALA A 46 -8.50 -13.43 -13.62
C ALA A 46 -7.36 -13.06 -12.65
N TYR A 47 -7.40 -13.53 -11.39
CA TYR A 47 -6.46 -13.10 -10.37
C TYR A 47 -5.04 -13.60 -10.62
N LEU A 48 -4.85 -14.92 -10.81
CA LEU A 48 -3.51 -15.49 -10.99
C LEU A 48 -2.80 -14.96 -12.25
N PRO A 49 -3.44 -14.87 -13.43
CA PRO A 49 -2.82 -14.24 -14.60
C PRO A 49 -2.46 -12.78 -14.36
N ALA A 50 -3.33 -12.01 -13.72
CA ALA A 50 -3.05 -10.61 -13.39
C ALA A 50 -1.89 -10.47 -12.39
N LEU A 51 -1.81 -11.36 -11.41
CA LEU A 51 -0.72 -11.41 -10.43
C LEU A 51 0.61 -11.68 -11.12
N VAL A 52 0.71 -12.74 -11.92
CA VAL A 52 1.95 -13.08 -12.66
C VAL A 52 2.40 -11.91 -13.51
N ARG A 53 1.50 -11.30 -14.29
CA ARG A 53 1.83 -10.15 -15.14
C ARG A 53 2.31 -8.95 -14.33
N THR A 54 1.59 -8.59 -13.27
CA THR A 54 1.92 -7.43 -12.43
C THR A 54 3.24 -7.64 -11.71
N SER A 55 3.44 -8.82 -11.12
CA SER A 55 4.67 -9.20 -10.42
C SER A 55 5.89 -9.11 -11.32
N SER A 56 5.82 -9.63 -12.55
CA SER A 56 6.93 -9.56 -13.51
C SER A 56 7.29 -8.13 -13.89
N LEU A 57 6.28 -7.30 -14.21
CA LEU A 57 6.49 -5.90 -14.58
C LEU A 57 7.09 -5.09 -13.42
N VAL A 58 6.56 -5.27 -12.22
CA VAL A 58 7.04 -4.59 -11.01
C VAL A 58 8.48 -5.00 -10.71
N THR A 59 8.79 -6.30 -10.76
CA THR A 59 10.15 -6.81 -10.50
C THR A 59 11.16 -6.22 -11.49
N VAL A 60 10.85 -6.18 -12.79
CA VAL A 60 11.75 -5.59 -13.80
C VAL A 60 11.93 -4.08 -13.56
N ALA A 61 10.86 -3.34 -13.29
CA ALA A 61 10.94 -1.91 -13.02
C ALA A 61 11.80 -1.61 -11.78
N GLN A 62 11.70 -2.44 -10.74
CA GLN A 62 12.50 -2.35 -9.53
C GLN A 62 13.99 -2.61 -9.78
N LEU A 63 14.32 -3.62 -10.60
CA LEU A 63 15.71 -3.89 -10.98
C LEU A 63 16.31 -2.73 -11.78
N LEU A 64 15.56 -2.19 -12.75
CA LEU A 64 15.98 -1.00 -13.51
C LEU A 64 16.15 0.22 -12.59
N THR A 65 15.28 0.39 -11.59
CA THR A 65 15.42 1.45 -10.60
C THR A 65 16.69 1.30 -9.77
N GLN A 66 17.04 0.07 -9.36
CA GLN A 66 18.29 -0.18 -8.62
C GLN A 66 19.52 0.07 -9.49
N VAL A 67 19.50 -0.32 -10.77
CA VAL A 67 20.58 -0.04 -11.73
C VAL A 67 20.76 1.47 -11.93
N ALA A 68 19.66 2.23 -12.01
CA ALA A 68 19.69 3.68 -12.13
C ALA A 68 20.16 4.40 -10.84
N ASN A 69 20.17 3.71 -9.69
CA ASN A 69 20.56 4.27 -8.39
C ASN A 69 21.58 3.34 -7.69
N PRO A 70 22.77 3.11 -8.28
CA PRO A 70 23.69 2.06 -7.83
C PRO A 70 24.27 2.32 -6.43
N THR A 71 24.31 3.58 -6.01
CA THR A 71 24.77 3.97 -4.67
C THR A 71 23.66 4.03 -3.63
N ARG A 72 22.40 3.76 -4.02
CA ARG A 72 21.23 3.78 -3.15
C ARG A 72 20.66 2.38 -2.97
N VAL A 73 21.31 1.58 -2.14
CA VAL A 73 21.04 0.13 -2.05
C VAL A 73 19.68 -0.14 -1.44
N VAL A 74 18.83 -0.89 -2.14
CA VAL A 74 17.55 -1.41 -1.67
C VAL A 74 17.70 -2.92 -1.43
N ALA A 75 18.05 -3.31 -0.21
CA ALA A 75 18.20 -4.70 0.22
C ALA A 75 17.01 -5.08 1.13
N THR A 76 15.82 -5.22 0.55
CA THR A 76 14.57 -5.48 1.27
C THR A 76 13.88 -6.73 0.68
N ALA A 77 12.96 -7.34 1.42
CA ALA A 77 12.11 -8.40 0.86
C ALA A 77 11.32 -7.93 -0.38
N GLY A 78 10.89 -6.66 -0.37
CA GLY A 78 10.20 -6.04 -1.50
C GLY A 78 11.02 -5.99 -2.79
N GLN A 79 12.35 -5.88 -2.69
CA GLN A 79 13.26 -5.91 -3.84
C GLN A 79 13.67 -7.32 -4.24
N LEU A 80 13.86 -8.21 -3.26
CA LEU A 80 14.50 -9.51 -3.47
C LEU A 80 13.52 -10.65 -3.77
N VAL A 81 12.24 -10.51 -3.40
CA VAL A 81 11.22 -11.55 -3.61
C VAL A 81 10.25 -11.13 -4.72
N PRO A 82 10.27 -11.80 -5.90
CA PRO A 82 9.37 -11.46 -7.00
C PRO A 82 7.89 -11.46 -6.58
N GLY A 83 7.20 -10.38 -6.93
CA GLY A 83 5.77 -10.21 -6.64
C GLY A 83 5.44 -9.69 -5.24
N TRP A 84 6.41 -9.52 -4.34
CA TRP A 84 6.19 -8.94 -3.00
C TRP A 84 5.50 -7.57 -3.07
N ASN A 85 5.96 -6.74 -4.01
CA ASN A 85 5.47 -5.39 -4.25
C ASN A 85 4.34 -5.32 -5.30
N ALA A 86 3.71 -6.44 -5.67
CA ALA A 86 2.67 -6.44 -6.69
C ALA A 86 1.35 -5.76 -6.25
N GLY A 87 1.10 -5.66 -4.94
CA GLY A 87 -0.12 -5.05 -4.40
C GLY A 87 -1.38 -5.81 -4.82
N ASN A 88 -2.41 -5.08 -5.25
CA ASN A 88 -3.63 -5.67 -5.82
C ASN A 88 -3.55 -5.69 -7.37
N PRO A 89 -3.28 -6.84 -8.01
CA PRO A 89 -3.06 -6.90 -9.45
C PRO A 89 -4.31 -6.58 -10.28
N LEU A 90 -5.51 -6.74 -9.72
CA LEU A 90 -6.78 -6.38 -10.37
C LEU A 90 -6.96 -4.86 -10.49
N ARG A 91 -6.15 -4.07 -9.78
CA ARG A 91 -6.13 -2.61 -9.82
C ARG A 91 -4.89 -2.05 -10.52
N SER A 92 -4.15 -2.88 -11.26
CA SER A 92 -2.96 -2.47 -12.02
C SER A 92 -3.21 -1.35 -13.03
N SER A 93 -4.45 -1.21 -13.53
CA SER A 93 -4.84 -0.12 -14.44
C SER A 93 -5.52 1.08 -13.77
N TRP A 94 -5.46 1.18 -12.44
CA TRP A 94 -6.16 2.23 -11.68
C TRP A 94 -5.69 3.64 -12.04
N ASN A 95 -4.37 3.83 -12.17
CA ASN A 95 -3.76 5.13 -12.49
C ASN A 95 -4.26 5.66 -13.84
N GLY A 96 -4.67 6.93 -13.87
CA GLY A 96 -5.22 7.61 -15.05
C GLY A 96 -6.68 7.24 -15.36
N LYS A 97 -7.19 6.12 -14.83
CA LYS A 97 -8.59 5.70 -15.03
C LYS A 97 -9.50 6.17 -13.91
N ARG A 98 -9.19 5.78 -12.67
CA ARG A 98 -10.02 6.03 -11.47
C ARG A 98 -9.46 7.12 -10.56
N GLY A 99 -8.16 7.37 -10.65
CA GLY A 99 -7.48 8.48 -9.97
C GLY A 99 -6.09 8.67 -10.54
N VAL A 100 -5.25 9.44 -9.87
CA VAL A 100 -3.88 9.72 -10.31
C VAL A 100 -2.89 9.22 -9.25
N MET A 101 -1.92 8.41 -9.70
CA MET A 101 -0.76 7.99 -8.91
C MET A 101 0.45 8.83 -9.34
N THR A 102 1.04 9.54 -8.39
CA THR A 102 2.24 10.34 -8.59
C THR A 102 3.37 9.78 -7.72
N PRO A 103 4.45 9.23 -8.32
CA PRO A 103 5.62 8.81 -7.56
C PRO A 103 6.24 9.98 -6.80
N VAL A 104 6.68 9.74 -5.58
CA VAL A 104 7.36 10.73 -4.72
C VAL A 104 8.63 10.09 -4.17
N ALA A 105 9.73 10.84 -4.15
CA ALA A 105 10.96 10.44 -3.50
C ALA A 105 11.51 11.60 -2.65
N PHE A 106 12.01 11.28 -1.46
CA PHE A 106 12.53 12.26 -0.51
C PHE A 106 13.56 11.61 0.41
N THR A 107 14.51 12.38 0.93
CA THR A 107 15.50 11.85 1.89
C THR A 107 14.99 11.98 3.31
N ASN A 108 15.25 10.97 4.14
CA ASN A 108 15.00 11.06 5.58
C ASN A 108 16.15 11.81 6.29
N ARG A 109 16.01 12.00 7.61
CA ARG A 109 17.03 12.65 8.45
C ARG A 109 18.41 11.99 8.45
N TYR A 110 18.51 10.74 7.98
CA TYR A 110 19.76 9.99 7.84
C TYR A 110 20.28 9.98 6.40
N GLY A 111 19.67 10.77 5.50
CA GLY A 111 20.07 10.85 4.09
C GLY A 111 19.64 9.66 3.23
N ALA A 112 18.91 8.68 3.79
CA ALA A 112 18.39 7.54 3.03
C ALA A 112 17.23 7.99 2.13
N LEU A 113 17.26 7.59 0.87
CA LEU A 113 16.24 7.90 -0.12
C LEU A 113 15.00 7.03 0.09
N LEU A 114 13.92 7.66 0.54
CA LEU A 114 12.62 7.05 0.69
C LEU A 114 11.78 7.24 -0.57
N ARG A 115 11.00 6.22 -0.91
CA ARG A 115 10.12 6.19 -2.07
C ARG A 115 8.68 5.95 -1.64
N GLY A 116 7.76 6.64 -2.30
CA GLY A 116 6.33 6.53 -2.07
C GLY A 116 5.52 6.92 -3.29
N THR A 117 4.21 6.91 -3.13
CA THR A 117 3.24 7.29 -4.14
C THR A 117 2.14 8.12 -3.51
N MET A 118 1.83 9.24 -4.14
CA MET A 118 0.65 10.04 -3.87
C MET A 118 -0.52 9.55 -4.72
N PHE A 119 -1.69 9.41 -4.11
CA PHE A 119 -2.95 9.02 -4.73
C PHE A 119 -3.91 10.18 -4.61
N THR A 120 -4.38 10.69 -5.74
CA THR A 120 -5.30 11.84 -5.77
C THR A 120 -6.57 11.51 -6.56
N PRO A 121 -7.71 12.14 -6.20
CA PRO A 121 -8.92 12.03 -6.99
C PRO A 121 -8.67 12.57 -8.41
N ARG A 122 -9.27 11.94 -9.41
CA ARG A 122 -9.23 12.48 -10.77
C ARG A 122 -10.02 13.80 -10.82
N PRO A 123 -9.60 14.81 -11.61
CA PRO A 123 -10.40 16.01 -11.83
C PRO A 123 -11.82 15.65 -12.30
N GLY A 124 -12.83 16.19 -11.62
CA GLY A 124 -14.25 15.91 -11.91
C GLY A 124 -14.72 14.50 -11.53
N ALA A 125 -13.94 13.74 -10.76
CA ALA A 125 -14.36 12.44 -10.25
C ALA A 125 -15.66 12.53 -9.45
N LYS A 126 -16.41 11.43 -9.45
CA LYS A 126 -17.61 11.26 -8.62
C LYS A 126 -17.31 10.20 -7.58
N ASP A 127 -17.82 10.41 -6.37
CA ASP A 127 -17.80 9.38 -5.33
C ASP A 127 -18.55 8.14 -5.83
N PRO A 128 -17.94 6.95 -5.80
CA PRO A 128 -18.50 5.74 -6.41
C PRO A 128 -19.74 5.20 -5.67
N TYR A 129 -20.02 5.66 -4.45
CA TYR A 129 -21.15 5.19 -3.64
C TYR A 129 -22.33 6.16 -3.66
N THR A 130 -22.05 7.46 -3.64
CA THR A 130 -23.07 8.51 -3.58
C THR A 130 -23.33 9.17 -4.94
N GLY A 131 -22.42 9.02 -5.90
CA GLY A 131 -22.47 9.68 -7.20
C GLY A 131 -22.20 11.19 -7.15
N ALA A 132 -21.92 11.76 -5.98
CA ALA A 132 -21.64 13.18 -5.81
C ALA A 132 -20.30 13.56 -6.46
N THR A 133 -20.24 14.72 -7.11
CA THR A 133 -18.98 15.25 -7.65
C THR A 133 -18.03 15.58 -6.51
N LEU A 134 -16.82 15.03 -6.56
CA LEU A 134 -15.76 15.31 -5.60
C LEU A 134 -15.24 16.74 -5.82
N ARG A 135 -15.16 17.50 -4.74
CA ARG A 135 -14.62 18.87 -4.72
C ARG A 135 -13.58 19.00 -3.62
N GLY A 136 -12.45 19.61 -3.96
CA GLY A 136 -11.40 19.93 -3.00
C GLY A 136 -11.69 21.21 -2.19
N PRO A 137 -10.82 21.56 -1.22
CA PRO A 137 -9.59 20.84 -0.88
C PRO A 137 -9.88 19.47 -0.25
N PHE A 138 -9.08 18.47 -0.61
CA PHE A 138 -9.26 17.09 -0.16
C PHE A 138 -8.46 16.83 1.12
N PRO A 139 -9.04 16.16 2.13
CA PRO A 139 -8.31 15.74 3.32
C PRO A 139 -7.13 14.81 2.99
N GLY A 140 -6.02 15.02 3.69
CA GLY A 140 -4.79 14.24 3.56
C GLY A 140 -4.79 13.00 4.44
N VAL A 141 -4.31 11.87 3.92
CA VAL A 141 -4.07 10.62 4.67
C VAL A 141 -2.66 10.13 4.38
N VAL A 142 -1.92 9.73 5.41
CA VAL A 142 -0.62 9.09 5.27
C VAL A 142 -0.73 7.64 5.76
N ILE A 143 -0.31 6.70 4.92
CA ILE A 143 -0.26 5.27 5.27
C ILE A 143 1.20 4.82 5.23
N THR A 144 1.68 4.31 6.36
CA THR A 144 2.99 3.68 6.48
C THR A 144 2.85 2.19 6.70
N PRO A 145 3.74 1.34 6.16
CA PRO A 145 3.75 -0.07 6.48
C PRO A 145 3.94 -0.31 7.99
N GLY A 146 3.22 -1.28 8.54
CA GLY A 146 3.23 -1.58 9.97
C GLY A 146 4.18 -2.71 10.39
N SER A 147 4.84 -3.37 9.44
CA SER A 147 5.72 -4.52 9.67
C SER A 147 6.95 -4.43 8.77
N VAL A 148 8.09 -4.99 9.18
CA VAL A 148 9.30 -5.13 8.35
C VAL A 148 9.05 -5.90 7.06
N GLN A 149 8.02 -6.75 7.06
CA GLN A 149 7.57 -7.50 5.87
C GLN A 149 6.63 -6.66 4.99
N GLY A 150 6.12 -5.54 5.47
CA GLY A 150 5.22 -4.68 4.72
C GLY A 150 5.95 -3.89 3.64
N SER A 151 5.21 -3.52 2.59
CA SER A 151 5.63 -2.52 1.63
C SER A 151 4.47 -1.63 1.23
N ALA A 152 4.76 -0.40 0.83
CA ALA A 152 3.77 0.59 0.39
C ALA A 152 2.83 0.03 -0.68
N PRO A 153 3.29 -0.70 -1.73
CA PRO A 153 2.40 -1.32 -2.71
C PRO A 153 1.33 -2.26 -2.13
N MET A 154 1.59 -2.91 -0.99
CA MET A 154 0.58 -3.77 -0.34
C MET A 154 -0.63 -2.97 0.17
N TYR A 155 -0.44 -1.69 0.48
CA TYR A 155 -1.48 -0.79 0.99
C TYR A 155 -2.10 0.09 -0.11
N HIS A 156 -1.62 0.02 -1.34
CA HIS A 156 -2.12 0.84 -2.45
C HIS A 156 -3.64 0.67 -2.67
N TRP A 157 -4.22 -0.51 -2.44
CA TRP A 157 -5.67 -0.69 -2.60
C TRP A 157 -6.47 0.26 -1.70
N ALA A 158 -6.03 0.44 -0.45
CA ALA A 158 -6.71 1.31 0.52
C ALA A 158 -6.54 2.79 0.13
N ALA A 159 -5.33 3.17 -0.29
CA ALA A 159 -5.06 4.53 -0.75
C ALA A 159 -5.84 4.88 -2.03
N GLN A 160 -5.99 3.91 -2.93
CA GLN A 160 -6.78 4.07 -4.14
C GLN A 160 -8.27 4.22 -3.82
N ASP A 161 -8.82 3.44 -2.89
CA ASP A 161 -10.21 3.57 -2.46
C ASP A 161 -10.48 4.90 -1.74
N LEU A 162 -9.55 5.36 -0.91
CA LEU A 162 -9.60 6.69 -0.31
C LEU A 162 -9.57 7.79 -1.37
N ALA A 163 -8.69 7.69 -2.37
CA ALA A 163 -8.61 8.68 -3.45
C ALA A 163 -9.90 8.75 -4.28
N GLU A 164 -10.58 7.62 -4.51
CA GLU A 164 -11.88 7.61 -5.17
C GLU A 164 -13.01 8.22 -4.33
N ARG A 165 -12.78 8.43 -3.03
CA ARG A 165 -13.74 9.04 -2.08
C ARG A 165 -13.35 10.47 -1.70
N GLY A 166 -12.43 11.09 -2.44
CA GLY A 166 -12.07 12.48 -2.22
C GLY A 166 -10.99 12.71 -1.16
N TYR A 167 -10.08 11.75 -0.96
CA TYR A 167 -8.89 11.94 -0.13
C TYR A 167 -7.64 12.08 -0.98
N VAL A 168 -6.66 12.84 -0.49
CA VAL A 168 -5.29 12.80 -1.01
C VAL A 168 -4.50 11.86 -0.11
N THR A 169 -4.07 10.72 -0.63
CA THR A 169 -3.39 9.71 0.18
C THR A 169 -1.93 9.59 -0.20
N PHE A 170 -1.03 9.61 0.77
CA PHE A 170 0.38 9.33 0.58
C PHE A 170 0.75 8.00 1.22
N VAL A 171 1.35 7.10 0.43
CA VAL A 171 1.88 5.83 0.93
C VAL A 171 3.35 5.77 0.60
N PHE A 172 4.21 5.48 1.58
CA PHE A 172 5.65 5.40 1.35
C PHE A 172 6.28 4.25 2.13
N ASP A 173 7.37 3.73 1.57
CA ASP A 173 8.22 2.75 2.21
C ASP A 173 9.17 3.47 3.18
N VAL A 174 9.21 3.05 4.44
CA VAL A 174 10.24 3.55 5.38
C VAL A 174 11.62 2.97 5.01
N GLN A 175 12.69 3.52 5.59
CA GLN A 175 14.05 3.03 5.35
C GLN A 175 14.14 1.51 5.61
N GLY A 176 14.72 0.77 4.67
CA GLY A 176 14.86 -0.69 4.76
C GLY A 176 13.59 -1.49 4.45
N GLN A 177 12.55 -0.87 3.91
CA GLN A 177 11.33 -1.56 3.47
C GLN A 177 11.00 -1.27 2.00
N GLY A 178 10.24 -2.18 1.39
CA GLY A 178 9.76 -2.07 0.01
C GLY A 178 10.84 -1.60 -0.98
N THR A 179 10.64 -0.42 -1.58
CA THR A 179 11.56 0.16 -2.58
C THR A 179 12.44 1.29 -2.03
N SER A 180 12.37 1.54 -0.74
CA SER A 180 13.18 2.56 -0.07
C SER A 180 14.58 2.03 0.24
N GLU A 181 15.53 2.95 0.23
CA GLU A 181 16.91 2.67 0.53
C GLU A 181 17.07 2.02 1.92
N THR A 182 17.98 1.04 2.01
CA THR A 182 18.30 0.33 3.25
C THR A 182 19.30 1.09 4.11
N LEU A 183 20.30 1.73 3.49
CA LEU A 183 21.47 2.27 4.19
C LEU A 183 21.42 3.80 4.33
N PRO A 184 21.97 4.38 5.41
CA PRO A 184 22.00 5.82 5.61
C PRO A 184 23.14 6.51 4.81
N HIS A 185 22.97 7.80 4.53
CA HIS A 185 23.93 8.71 3.90
C HIS A 185 24.15 9.96 4.76
N THR A 186 24.78 9.79 5.92
CA THR A 186 24.94 10.84 6.93
C THR A 186 26.16 11.75 6.73
N THR A 187 27.07 11.43 5.81
CA THR A 187 28.36 12.12 5.65
C THR A 187 28.42 13.06 4.45
N GLY A 188 27.29 13.32 3.77
CA GLY A 188 27.28 14.02 2.47
C GLY A 188 27.92 13.21 1.33
N SER A 189 28.42 12.01 1.61
CA SER A 189 28.95 11.08 0.63
C SER A 189 27.84 10.49 -0.24
N ALA A 190 28.16 10.28 -1.52
CA ALA A 190 27.32 9.51 -2.42
C ALA A 190 27.24 8.04 -2.02
N LEU A 191 28.19 7.53 -1.21
CA LEU A 191 28.20 6.15 -0.69
C LEU A 191 27.56 6.08 0.69
N PRO A 192 26.88 4.96 1.02
CA PRO A 192 26.29 4.77 2.33
C PRO A 192 27.36 4.74 3.42
N PHE A 193 27.02 5.27 4.59
CA PHE A 193 27.89 5.24 5.76
C PHE A 193 27.43 4.12 6.71
N CYS A 194 28.25 3.08 6.87
CA CYS A 194 28.09 2.11 7.94
C CYS A 194 29.20 2.34 8.98
N ASN A 195 28.87 2.93 10.14
CA ASN A 195 29.74 2.80 11.30
C ASN A 195 29.41 1.48 11.99
N LEU A 196 30.19 0.44 11.72
CA LEU A 196 30.06 -0.88 12.37
C LEU A 196 30.38 -0.83 13.89
N LEU A 197 30.79 0.32 14.42
CA LEU A 197 31.16 0.57 15.82
C LEU A 197 30.28 1.65 16.49
N ALA A 198 29.23 2.14 15.81
CA ALA A 198 28.23 3.01 16.44
C ALA A 198 27.23 2.14 17.20
N SER A 199 27.60 1.78 18.42
CA SER A 199 26.71 1.21 19.45
C SER A 199 25.88 2.30 20.13
#